data_AF-A0A7C4UCN6-F1
#
_entry.id   AF-A0A7C4UCN6-F1
#
_cell.length_a   1.000
_cell.length_b   1.000
_cell.length_c   1.000
_cell.angle_alpha   90.00
_cell.angle_beta   90.00
_cell.angle_gamma   90.00
#
_symmetry.space_group_name_H-M   'P 1'
#
loop_
_entity.id
_entity.type
_entity.pdbx_description
1 polymer ?
#
loop_
_entity_poly.entity_id
_entity_poly.type
_entity_poly.pdbx_seq_one_letter_code
_entity_poly.pdbx_strand_id
1 'polypeptide(L)' 'TPYNLIHIRNMETVTLAGGIICPATPSFYSRPQTIEEVAATVVDRIIDLAGLDIKTFRWGK' A
#
# COMPACT_ATOMS: atom_id res chain seq x y z
N THR A 1 9.75 -6.58 6.84
CA THR A 1 10.34 -7.76 6.17
C THR A 1 11.33 -8.42 7.10
N PRO A 2 11.65 -9.72 6.93
CA PRO A 2 11.05 -10.65 5.98
C PRO A 2 9.66 -11.15 6.44
N TYR A 3 8.90 -11.73 5.51
CA TYR A 3 7.71 -12.50 5.86
C TYR A 3 8.10 -13.97 5.99
N ASN A 4 7.72 -14.60 7.09
CA ASN A 4 7.85 -16.05 7.24
C ASN A 4 6.61 -16.74 6.62
N LEU A 5 6.66 -18.08 6.53
CA LEU A 5 5.58 -18.86 5.94
C LEU A 5 4.23 -18.68 6.67
N ILE A 6 4.25 -18.46 7.99
CA ILE A 6 3.03 -18.23 8.78
C ILE A 6 2.39 -16.90 8.38
N HIS A 7 3.18 -15.83 8.23
CA HIS A 7 2.69 -14.54 7.76
C HIS A 7 2.02 -14.68 6.38
N ILE A 8 2.64 -15.43 5.46
CA ILE A 8 2.11 -15.63 4.11
C ILE A 8 0.79 -16.39 4.14
N ARG A 9 0.67 -17.50 4.89
CA ARG A 9 -0.58 -18.26 5.02
C ARG A 9 -1.71 -17.42 5.63
N ASN A 10 -1.40 -16.57 6.59
CA ASN A 10 -2.38 -15.65 7.16
C ASN A 10 -2.83 -14.60 6.14
N MET A 11 -1.90 -14.01 5.38
CA MET A 11 -2.21 -13.05 4.31
C MET A 11 -3.03 -13.69 3.18
N GLU A 12 -2.72 -14.93 2.81
CA GLU A 12 -3.50 -15.73 1.86
C GLU A 12 -4.94 -15.94 2.34
N THR A 13 -5.12 -16.34 3.61
CA THR A 13 -6.44 -16.59 4.19
C THR A 13 -7.31 -15.34 4.16
N VAL A 14 -6.77 -14.18 4.53
CA VAL A 14 -7.47 -12.89 4.46
C VAL A 14 -7.84 -12.53 3.02
N THR A 15 -6.93 -12.77 2.07
CA THR A 15 -7.17 -12.50 0.65
C THR A 15 -8.31 -13.36 0.10
N LEU A 16 -8.33 -14.65 0.43
CA LEU A 16 -9.42 -15.57 0.03
C LEU A 16 -10.77 -15.18 0.63
N ALA A 17 -10.80 -14.55 1.80
CA ALA A 17 -12.00 -14.02 2.43
C ALA A 17 -12.47 -12.67 1.84
N GLY A 18 -11.77 -12.14 0.83
CA GLY A 18 -12.08 -10.85 0.19
C GLY A 18 -11.42 -9.64 0.85
N GLY A 19 -10.54 -9.84 1.83
CA GLY A 19 -9.72 -8.78 2.41
C GLY A 19 -8.58 -8.37 1.48
N ILE A 20 -8.13 -7.12 1.59
CA ILE A 20 -7.00 -6.61 0.79
C ILE A 20 -5.76 -6.51 1.69
N ILE A 21 -4.67 -7.18 1.30
CA ILE A 21 -3.37 -7.06 1.96
C ILE A 21 -2.61 -5.89 1.35
N CYS A 22 -2.57 -4.76 2.07
CA CYS A 22 -1.80 -3.57 1.70
C CYS A 22 -0.59 -3.43 2.63
N PRO A 23 0.60 -3.93 2.26
CA PRO A 23 1.80 -3.75 3.08
C PRO A 23 2.24 -2.28 3.08
N ALA A 24 2.90 -1.85 4.16
CA ALA A 24 3.54 -0.54 4.27
C ALA A 24 4.83 -0.49 3.42
N THR A 25 4.68 -0.67 2.11
CA THR A 25 5.76 -0.61 1.12
C THR A 25 5.59 0.67 0.30
N PRO A 26 6.25 1.76 0.70
CA PRO A 26 6.09 3.05 0.04
C PRO A 26 6.64 3.04 -1.39
N SER A 27 6.10 3.92 -2.23
CA SER A 27 6.56 4.15 -3.59
C SER A 27 7.59 5.27 -3.64
N PHE A 28 8.59 5.14 -4.51
CA PHE A 28 9.59 6.19 -4.76
C PHE A 28 9.49 6.81 -6.16
N TYR A 29 8.47 6.45 -6.94
CA TYR A 29 8.28 6.99 -8.29
C TYR A 29 8.03 8.51 -8.31
N SER A 30 7.46 9.07 -7.23
CA SER A 30 7.25 10.50 -7.04
C SER A 30 8.49 11.26 -6.57
N ARG A 31 9.62 10.57 -6.35
CA ARG A 31 10.87 11.14 -5.78
C ARG A 31 10.63 11.99 -4.51
N PRO A 32 10.02 11.40 -3.46
CA PRO A 32 9.71 12.13 -2.24
C PRO A 32 10.98 12.73 -1.60
N GLN A 33 10.86 13.95 -1.10
CA GLN A 33 11.95 14.70 -0.44
C GLN A 33 11.88 14.61 1.09
N THR A 34 10.72 14.24 1.63
CA THR A 34 10.46 14.17 3.07
C THR A 34 9.95 12.80 3.48
N ILE A 35 10.08 12.46 4.77
CA ILE A 35 9.56 11.19 5.31
C ILE A 35 8.04 11.17 5.22
N GLU A 36 7.40 12.32 5.41
CA GLU A 36 5.97 12.53 5.30
C GLU A 36 5.48 12.21 3.89
N GLU A 37 6.20 12.64 2.85
CA GLU A 37 5.88 12.30 1.46
C GLU A 37 6.03 10.81 1.17
N VAL A 38 7.03 10.14 1.75
CA VAL A 38 7.18 8.68 1.65
C VAL A 38 5.98 7.98 2.29
N ALA A 39 5.60 8.38 3.51
CA ALA A 39 4.46 7.82 4.23
C ALA A 39 3.14 8.08 3.48
N ALA A 40 2.97 9.26 2.90
CA ALA A 40 1.80 9.64 2.11
C ALA A 40 1.56 8.64 0.96
N THR A 41 2.60 8.08 0.34
CA THR A 41 2.41 7.10 -0.75
C THR A 41 1.66 5.83 -0.32
N VAL A 42 1.80 5.41 0.94
CA VAL A 42 1.07 4.26 1.51
C VAL A 42 -0.34 4.69 1.91
N VAL A 43 -0.48 5.86 2.52
CA VAL A 43 -1.78 6.43 2.91
C VAL A 43 -2.67 6.63 1.69
N ASP A 44 -2.15 7.23 0.64
CA ASP A 44 -2.86 7.46 -0.62
C ASP A 44 -3.37 6.14 -1.22
N ARG A 45 -2.56 5.08 -1.18
CA ARG A 45 -2.97 3.75 -1.63
C ARG A 45 -4.12 3.21 -0.78
N ILE A 46 -4.09 3.37 0.54
CA ILE A 46 -5.18 2.92 1.42
C ILE A 46 -6.46 3.67 1.11
N ILE A 47 -6.39 4.98 0.89
CA ILE A 47 -7.55 5.81 0.56
C ILE A 47 -8.15 5.41 -0.81
N ASP A 48 -7.31 5.15 -1.81
CA ASP A 48 -7.74 4.65 -3.13
C ASP A 48 -8.39 3.25 -3.01
N LEU A 49 -7.80 2.35 -2.22
CA LEU A 49 -8.38 1.02 -1.94
C LEU A 49 -9.70 1.09 -1.18
N ALA A 50 -9.92 2.13 -0.37
CA ALA A 50 -11.18 2.38 0.32
C ALA A 50 -12.27 2.96 -0.62
N GLY A 51 -11.95 3.24 -1.89
CA GLY A 51 -12.87 3.80 -2.87
C GLY A 51 -13.12 5.31 -2.70
N LEU A 52 -12.24 6.01 -2.00
CA LEU A 52 -12.32 7.44 -1.79
C LEU A 52 -11.45 8.16 -2.82
N ASP A 53 -12.01 9.20 -3.45
CA ASP A 53 -11.29 9.96 -4.47
C ASP A 53 -10.27 10.93 -3.83
N ILE A 54 -9.02 10.84 -4.27
CA ILE A 54 -7.93 11.72 -3.85
C ILE A 54 -7.04 12.10 -5.02
N LYS A 55 -6.51 13.32 -4.96
CA LYS A 55 -5.45 13.76 -5.86
C LYS A 55 -4.12 13.22 -5.36
N THR A 56 -3.63 12.16 -5.99
CA THR A 56 -2.33 11.54 -5.71
C THR A 56 -1.55 11.30 -6.99
N PHE A 57 -0.22 11.17 -6.87
CA PHE A 57 0.65 10.83 -7.97
C PHE A 57 0.39 9.40 -8.45
N ARG A 58 0.16 9.22 -9.75
CA ARG A 58 -0.03 7.90 -10.38
C ARG A 58 0.98 7.71 -11.50
N TRP A 59 1.78 6.66 -11.39
CA TRP A 59 2.75 6.32 -12.44
C TRP A 59 2.03 6.09 -13.78
N GLY A 60 2.46 6.80 -14.82
CA GLY A 60 1.89 6.70 -16.17
C GLY A 60 0.59 7.49 -16.41
N LYS A 61 0.14 8.29 -15.42
CA LYS A 61 -0.86 9.34 -15.62
C LYS A 61 -0.21 10.72 -15.54
#